data_AF-A0A2K8Z4Y9-F1
#
_entry.id   AF-A0A2K8Z4Y9-F1
#
_cell.length_a   1.000
_cell.length_b   1.000
_cell.length_c   1.000
_cell.angle_alpha   90.00
_cell.angle_beta   90.00
_cell.angle_gamma   90.00
#
_symmetry.space_group_name_H-M   'P 1'
#
loop_
_entity.id
_entity.type
_entity.pdbx_description
1 polymer ?
#
loop_
_entity_poly.entity_id
_entity_poly.type
_entity_poly.pdbx_seq_one_letter_code
_entity_poly.pdbx_strand_id
1 'polypeptide(L)'
;MKNLILLSMIVFTSSLSMAQYKKDGTPDMRYNSNKQAYGNSYSTPSYGTTNTDKQYQSGYERNGTYVEPSYHTRPNNTNTDNWSTSGNTNPMTGSQGTRARDYSNDATNYGQGQSIKTGSRGGQYYENSNGNRTYVPKQPFR
;
A
#
# COMPACT_ATOMS: atom_id res chain seq x y z
N MET A 1 -11.38 -18.58 66.55
CA MET A 1 -10.82 -19.48 65.52
C MET A 1 -11.04 -18.80 64.18
N LYS A 2 -9.96 -18.63 63.40
CA LYS A 2 -9.89 -17.71 62.25
C LYS A 2 -10.37 -18.44 60.99
N ASN A 3 -11.39 -17.91 60.31
CA ASN A 3 -11.87 -18.45 59.04
C ASN A 3 -11.04 -17.88 57.89
N LEU A 4 -10.45 -18.77 57.11
CA LEU A 4 -9.50 -18.50 56.04
C LEU A 4 -10.24 -18.19 54.73
N ILE A 5 -10.05 -16.99 54.17
CA ILE A 5 -10.55 -16.61 52.85
C ILE A 5 -9.56 -17.15 51.80
N LEU A 6 -10.01 -18.04 50.92
CA LEU A 6 -9.22 -18.58 49.82
C LEU A 6 -9.27 -17.57 48.65
N LEU A 7 -8.17 -16.86 48.40
CA LEU A 7 -8.03 -15.95 47.27
C LEU A 7 -7.44 -16.75 46.09
N SER A 8 -8.23 -17.03 45.05
CA SER A 8 -7.73 -17.66 43.83
C SER A 8 -6.88 -16.65 43.02
N MET A 9 -5.56 -16.78 43.05
CA MET A 9 -4.68 -16.04 42.13
C MET A 9 -4.82 -16.60 40.72
N ILE A 10 -5.50 -15.85 39.85
CA ILE A 10 -5.43 -16.03 38.40
C ILE A 10 -4.03 -15.61 37.96
N VAL A 11 -3.18 -16.59 37.62
CA VAL A 11 -1.86 -16.33 37.03
C VAL A 11 -2.08 -15.96 35.56
N PHE A 12 -2.08 -14.67 35.26
CA PHE A 12 -2.09 -14.15 33.90
C PHE A 12 -0.65 -14.14 33.39
N THR A 13 -0.23 -15.19 32.67
CA THR A 13 1.10 -15.21 32.02
C THR A 13 1.07 -14.30 30.80
N SER A 14 1.40 -13.02 30.97
CA SER A 14 1.68 -12.12 29.86
C SER A 14 3.01 -12.52 29.20
N SER A 15 2.94 -13.07 27.99
CA SER A 15 4.12 -13.26 27.14
C SER A 15 4.74 -11.90 26.81
N LEU A 16 5.86 -11.57 27.44
CA LEU A 16 6.69 -10.42 27.09
C LEU A 16 7.32 -10.66 25.71
N SER A 17 6.85 -9.96 24.68
CA SER A 17 7.49 -9.93 23.37
C SER A 17 8.76 -9.07 23.47
N MET A 18 9.94 -9.69 23.34
CA MET A 18 11.20 -8.95 23.30
C MET A 18 11.28 -8.13 22.01
N ALA A 19 11.36 -6.80 22.16
CA ALA A 19 11.59 -5.87 21.06
C ALA A 19 12.95 -6.15 20.39
N GLN A 20 12.99 -6.17 19.06
CA GLN A 20 14.23 -6.44 18.32
C GLN A 20 14.95 -5.13 18.00
N TYR A 21 16.19 -4.97 18.46
CA TYR A 21 16.97 -3.74 18.29
C TYR A 21 18.00 -3.86 17.18
N LYS A 22 18.31 -2.75 16.51
CA LYS A 22 19.45 -2.65 15.59
C LYS A 22 20.76 -2.65 16.39
N LYS A 23 21.90 -2.79 15.69
CA LYS A 23 23.24 -2.75 16.31
C LYS A 23 23.55 -1.44 17.03
N ASP A 24 22.88 -0.36 16.66
CA ASP A 24 22.98 0.96 17.28
C ASP A 24 22.04 1.15 18.49
N GLY A 25 21.29 0.11 18.88
CA GLY A 25 20.36 0.15 20.01
C GLY A 25 19.01 0.79 19.72
N THR A 26 18.75 1.26 18.49
CA THR A 26 17.43 1.77 18.11
C THR A 26 16.45 0.62 17.80
N PRO A 27 15.15 0.75 18.09
CA PRO A 27 14.17 -0.28 17.72
C PRO A 27 14.20 -0.55 16.21
N ASP A 28 14.29 -1.82 15.80
CA ASP A 28 14.23 -2.18 14.38
C ASP A 28 12.78 -2.17 13.89
N MET A 29 12.42 -1.13 13.15
CA MET A 29 11.07 -0.91 12.62
C MET A 29 10.67 -1.90 11.51
N ARG A 30 11.53 -2.86 11.13
CA ARG A 30 11.10 -3.98 10.28
C ARG A 30 10.13 -4.91 11.01
N TYR A 31 10.24 -5.03 12.34
CA TYR A 31 9.42 -5.92 13.15
C TYR A 31 8.11 -5.27 13.59
N ASN A 32 7.00 -6.01 13.46
CA ASN A 32 5.66 -5.51 13.79
C ASN A 32 5.51 -5.14 15.28
N SER A 33 6.15 -5.88 16.19
CA SER A 33 6.15 -5.59 17.63
C SER A 33 6.73 -4.21 17.95
N ASN A 34 7.82 -3.82 17.28
CA ASN A 34 8.46 -2.53 17.50
C ASN A 34 7.66 -1.38 16.91
N LYS A 35 7.01 -1.60 15.76
CA LYS A 35 6.08 -0.63 15.17
C LYS A 35 4.92 -0.33 16.11
N GLN A 36 4.37 -1.35 16.76
CA GLN A 36 3.27 -1.20 17.72
C GLN A 36 3.72 -0.51 19.03
N ALA A 37 4.94 -0.81 19.51
CA ALA A 37 5.44 -0.28 20.78
C ALA A 37 6.01 1.15 20.69
N TYR A 38 6.64 1.53 19.57
CA TYR A 38 7.39 2.79 19.43
C TYR A 38 6.89 3.71 18.31
N GLY A 39 5.87 3.31 17.55
CA GLY A 39 5.44 3.99 16.33
C GLY A 39 4.62 5.27 16.48
N ASN A 40 4.49 5.85 17.68
CA ASN A 40 3.51 6.91 17.93
C ASN A 40 4.15 8.26 18.29
N SER A 41 4.51 9.08 17.29
CA SER A 41 4.66 10.55 17.40
C SER A 41 5.11 11.29 16.12
N TYR A 42 5.14 10.65 14.95
CA TYR A 42 5.24 11.36 13.68
C TYR A 42 3.93 11.18 12.94
N SER A 43 3.33 12.27 12.47
CA SER A 43 2.14 12.28 11.62
C SER A 43 2.22 11.12 10.65
N THR A 44 1.55 10.03 10.99
CA THR A 44 1.51 8.84 10.15
C THR A 44 0.86 9.34 8.87
N PRO A 45 1.54 9.27 7.71
CA PRO A 45 0.82 9.30 6.46
C PRO A 45 -0.22 8.20 6.64
N SER A 46 -1.50 8.56 6.63
CA SER A 46 -2.58 7.59 6.68
C SER A 46 -2.22 6.56 5.61
N TYR A 47 -1.74 5.39 6.04
CA TYR A 47 -1.49 4.28 5.14
C TYR A 47 -2.85 4.04 4.52
N GLY A 48 -3.02 4.49 3.28
CA GLY A 48 -4.27 4.30 2.56
C GLY A 48 -4.53 2.82 2.65
N THR A 49 -5.64 2.43 3.27
CA THR A 49 -5.99 1.03 3.45
C THR A 49 -5.89 0.39 2.08
N THR A 50 -4.86 -0.42 1.88
CA THR A 50 -4.67 -1.06 0.58
C THR A 50 -5.78 -2.07 0.42
N ASN A 51 -6.25 -2.24 -0.82
CA ASN A 51 -7.29 -3.22 -1.09
C ASN A 51 -6.79 -4.60 -0.66
N THR A 52 -7.55 -5.24 0.23
CA THR A 52 -7.24 -6.59 0.71
C THR A 52 -7.54 -7.65 -0.35
N ASP A 53 -8.43 -7.34 -1.30
CA ASP A 53 -8.75 -8.21 -2.42
C ASP A 53 -7.66 -8.13 -3.51
N LYS A 54 -7.18 -9.31 -3.89
CA LYS A 54 -6.04 -9.51 -4.78
C LYS A 54 -6.43 -10.38 -5.96
N GLN A 55 -5.83 -10.09 -7.09
CA GLN A 55 -6.02 -10.85 -8.32
C GLN A 55 -4.67 -11.39 -8.79
N TYR A 56 -4.68 -12.65 -9.22
CA TYR A 56 -3.54 -13.29 -9.87
C TYR A 56 -3.50 -12.90 -11.34
N GLN A 57 -2.33 -12.49 -11.81
CA GLN A 57 -2.01 -12.28 -13.20
C GLN A 57 -1.07 -13.40 -13.64
N SER A 58 -1.52 -14.22 -14.59
CA SER A 58 -0.68 -15.24 -15.21
C SER A 58 0.49 -14.62 -15.95
N GLY A 59 1.63 -15.32 -15.96
CA GLY A 59 2.81 -14.93 -16.74
C GLY A 59 2.54 -14.97 -18.23
N TYR A 60 3.24 -14.13 -18.98
CA TYR A 60 3.06 -13.98 -20.42
C TYR A 60 4.32 -13.43 -21.09
N GLU A 61 4.42 -13.59 -22.40
CA GLU A 61 5.54 -13.02 -23.17
C GLU A 61 5.16 -11.67 -23.76
N ARG A 62 6.03 -10.67 -23.61
CA ARG A 62 5.86 -9.33 -24.17
C ARG A 62 7.12 -8.95 -24.94
N ASN A 63 7.00 -8.84 -26.27
CA ASN A 63 8.10 -8.45 -27.16
C ASN A 63 9.37 -9.30 -26.95
N GLY A 64 9.24 -10.62 -26.82
CA GLY A 64 10.36 -11.54 -26.59
C GLY A 64 10.87 -11.63 -25.15
N THR A 65 10.28 -10.87 -24.22
CA THR A 65 10.62 -10.94 -22.79
C THR A 65 9.51 -11.64 -22.02
N TYR A 66 9.86 -12.69 -21.28
CA TYR A 66 8.93 -13.36 -20.37
C TYR A 66 8.66 -12.49 -19.13
N VAL A 67 7.38 -12.27 -18.83
CA VAL A 67 6.89 -11.59 -17.64
C VAL A 67 6.37 -12.65 -16.68
N GLU A 68 7.00 -12.75 -15.51
CA GLU A 68 6.60 -13.70 -14.46
C GLU A 68 5.18 -13.42 -13.94
N PRO A 69 4.40 -14.46 -13.57
CA PRO A 69 3.15 -14.25 -12.88
C PRO A 69 3.31 -13.44 -11.59
N SER A 70 2.31 -12.64 -11.28
CA SER A 70 2.32 -11.82 -10.07
C SER A 70 0.90 -11.56 -9.57
N TYR A 71 0.80 -11.11 -8.33
CA TYR A 71 -0.46 -10.63 -7.77
C TYR A 71 -0.51 -9.11 -7.78
N HIS A 72 -1.70 -8.57 -8.00
CA HIS A 72 -1.99 -7.16 -7.85
C HIS A 72 -3.32 -6.96 -7.09
N THR A 73 -3.55 -5.76 -6.56
CA THR A 73 -4.86 -5.40 -6.01
C THR A 73 -5.94 -5.48 -7.08
N ARG A 74 -7.15 -5.89 -6.70
CA ARG A 74 -8.28 -5.88 -7.63
C ARG A 74 -8.60 -4.45 -8.06
N PRO A 75 -8.71 -4.18 -9.38
CA PRO A 75 -9.07 -2.86 -9.86
C PRO A 75 -10.48 -2.48 -9.39
N ASN A 76 -10.62 -1.24 -8.93
CA ASN A 76 -11.92 -0.60 -8.69
C ASN A 76 -11.94 0.77 -9.40
N ASN A 77 -12.87 1.65 -9.01
CA ASN A 77 -13.04 2.95 -9.65
C ASN A 77 -11.86 3.92 -9.44
N THR A 78 -10.96 3.64 -8.51
CA THR A 78 -9.80 4.48 -8.23
C THR A 78 -8.54 3.65 -8.08
N ASN A 79 -7.38 4.27 -8.17
CA ASN A 79 -6.12 3.61 -7.85
C ASN A 79 -5.69 3.80 -6.39
N THR A 80 -6.43 4.52 -5.56
CA THR A 80 -5.91 5.06 -4.29
C THR A 80 -5.44 3.99 -3.30
N ASP A 81 -6.07 2.82 -3.34
CA ASP A 81 -5.85 1.65 -2.50
C ASP A 81 -5.01 0.56 -3.19
N ASN A 82 -4.54 0.79 -4.42
CA ASN A 82 -3.69 -0.15 -5.12
C ASN A 82 -2.28 -0.20 -4.53
N TRP A 83 -1.65 -1.38 -4.48
CA TRP A 83 -0.28 -1.51 -3.97
C TRP A 83 0.76 -0.71 -4.76
N SER A 84 0.50 -0.47 -6.05
CA SER A 84 1.39 0.30 -6.93
C SER A 84 1.28 1.82 -6.75
N THR A 85 0.31 2.30 -5.97
CA THR A 85 0.06 3.72 -5.76
C THR A 85 1.00 4.30 -4.71
N SER A 86 1.48 5.52 -4.95
CA SER A 86 2.40 6.24 -4.09
C SER A 86 1.89 6.32 -2.64
N GLY A 87 2.78 5.99 -1.70
CA GLY A 87 2.48 5.88 -0.27
C GLY A 87 1.95 4.51 0.18
N ASN A 88 1.60 3.61 -0.74
CA ASN A 88 1.19 2.25 -0.42
C ASN A 88 2.37 1.29 -0.52
N THR A 89 2.26 0.16 0.18
CA THR A 89 3.26 -0.92 0.15
C THR A 89 2.61 -2.21 -0.33
N ASN A 90 3.30 -2.95 -1.20
CA ASN A 90 2.90 -4.30 -1.57
C ASN A 90 3.22 -5.27 -0.42
N PRO A 91 2.21 -5.93 0.20
CA PRO A 91 2.43 -6.81 1.35
C PRO A 91 3.19 -8.10 1.00
N MET A 92 3.26 -8.51 -0.27
CA MET A 92 3.97 -9.73 -0.68
C MET A 92 5.46 -9.50 -0.93
N THR A 93 5.82 -8.34 -1.45
CA THR A 93 7.22 -8.05 -1.85
C THR A 93 7.88 -6.99 -0.98
N GLY A 94 7.12 -6.24 -0.19
CA GLY A 94 7.59 -5.07 0.56
C GLY A 94 7.89 -3.84 -0.32
N SER A 95 7.68 -3.93 -1.64
CA SER A 95 7.94 -2.85 -2.58
C SER A 95 7.00 -1.67 -2.34
N GLN A 96 7.52 -0.45 -2.46
CA GLN A 96 6.73 0.78 -2.37
C GLN A 96 6.06 1.08 -3.71
N GLY A 97 4.81 1.53 -3.66
CA GLY A 97 4.11 2.07 -4.82
C GLY A 97 4.69 3.42 -5.25
N THR A 98 4.62 3.70 -6.54
CA THR A 98 5.21 4.91 -7.16
C THR A 98 4.26 5.63 -8.10
N ARG A 99 3.10 5.04 -8.43
CA ARG A 99 2.11 5.66 -9.31
C ARG A 99 1.38 6.76 -8.56
N ALA A 100 1.19 7.92 -9.19
CA ALA A 100 0.44 9.00 -8.56
C ALA A 100 -0.99 8.56 -8.21
N ARG A 101 -1.47 9.02 -7.07
CA ARG A 101 -2.82 8.74 -6.58
C ARG A 101 -3.84 9.51 -7.41
N ASP A 102 -4.94 8.86 -7.75
CA ASP A 102 -6.08 9.50 -8.41
C ASP A 102 -6.55 10.70 -7.59
N TYR A 103 -6.85 11.80 -8.29
CA TYR A 103 -7.29 13.09 -7.76
C TYR A 103 -6.29 13.80 -6.83
N SER A 104 -5.01 13.42 -6.84
CA SER A 104 -3.96 14.16 -6.14
C SER A 104 -3.31 15.22 -7.03
N ASN A 105 -2.57 16.14 -6.41
CA ASN A 105 -1.75 17.12 -7.15
C ASN A 105 -0.72 16.41 -8.04
N ASP A 106 -0.12 15.32 -7.58
CA ASP A 106 0.87 14.55 -8.37
C ASP A 106 0.26 13.96 -9.65
N ALA A 107 -1.05 13.68 -9.67
CA ALA A 107 -1.74 13.24 -10.88
C ALA A 107 -1.62 14.28 -12.00
N THR A 108 -1.63 15.57 -11.68
CA THR A 108 -1.57 16.68 -12.66
C THR A 108 -0.28 16.75 -13.46
N ASN A 109 0.79 16.13 -12.96
CA ASN A 109 2.04 16.02 -13.69
C ASN A 109 1.98 14.97 -14.81
N TYR A 110 1.05 14.01 -14.74
CA TYR A 110 0.93 12.97 -15.76
C TYR A 110 0.22 13.52 -16.99
N GLY A 111 0.86 13.40 -18.15
CA GLY A 111 0.30 13.90 -19.41
C GLY A 111 0.20 15.43 -19.46
N GLN A 112 1.04 16.15 -18.70
CA GLN A 112 1.09 17.61 -18.74
C GLN A 112 1.26 18.12 -20.17
N GLY A 113 0.45 19.11 -20.56
CA GLY A 113 0.42 19.66 -21.92
C GLY A 113 -0.35 18.81 -22.94
N GLN A 114 -0.90 17.65 -22.54
CA GLN A 114 -1.72 16.82 -23.40
C GLN A 114 -3.22 17.09 -23.16
N SER A 115 -4.03 16.87 -24.19
CA SER A 115 -5.49 16.87 -24.05
C SER A 115 -5.94 15.56 -23.42
N ILE A 116 -6.31 15.61 -22.14
CA ILE A 116 -6.79 14.45 -21.39
C ILE A 116 -8.26 14.17 -21.73
N LYS A 117 -8.52 12.96 -22.20
CA LYS A 117 -9.85 12.44 -22.53
C LYS A 117 -10.28 11.40 -21.49
N THR A 118 -11.59 11.27 -21.31
CA THR A 118 -12.18 10.22 -20.46
C THR A 118 -12.81 9.15 -21.34
N GLY A 119 -12.43 7.88 -21.14
CA GLY A 119 -13.01 6.75 -21.84
C GLY A 119 -14.35 6.31 -21.26
N SER A 120 -15.08 5.47 -21.99
CA SER A 120 -16.39 4.93 -21.58
C SER A 120 -16.38 4.17 -20.25
N ARG A 121 -15.22 3.65 -19.83
CA ARG A 121 -15.01 2.94 -18.56
C ARG A 121 -14.51 3.87 -17.44
N GLY A 122 -14.56 5.19 -17.65
CA GLY A 122 -14.15 6.21 -16.68
C GLY A 122 -12.64 6.39 -16.49
N GLY A 123 -11.80 5.65 -17.22
CA GLY A 123 -10.35 5.84 -17.21
C GLY A 123 -9.94 7.07 -18.02
N GLN A 124 -8.95 7.81 -17.54
CA GLN A 124 -8.42 8.99 -18.23
C GLN A 124 -7.14 8.66 -19.01
N TYR A 125 -6.99 9.26 -20.18
CA TYR A 125 -5.86 9.01 -21.07
C TYR A 125 -5.61 10.21 -22.01
N TYR A 126 -4.45 10.22 -22.64
CA TYR A 126 -4.19 11.03 -23.82
C TYR A 126 -3.75 10.14 -24.99
N GLU A 127 -3.87 10.66 -26.21
CA GLU A 127 -3.33 10.00 -27.41
C GLU A 127 -1.89 10.48 -27.61
N ASN A 128 -0.93 9.56 -27.58
CA ASN A 128 0.47 9.88 -27.79
C ASN A 128 0.82 10.03 -29.28
N SER A 129 2.05 10.46 -29.59
CA SER A 129 2.52 10.69 -30.97
C SER A 129 2.42 9.47 -31.88
N ASN A 130 2.38 8.26 -31.30
CA ASN A 130 2.26 6.99 -32.03
C ASN A 130 0.79 6.60 -32.25
N GLY A 131 -0.16 7.47 -31.93
CA GLY A 131 -1.61 7.22 -32.03
C GLY A 131 -2.16 6.29 -30.93
N ASN A 132 -1.34 5.93 -29.94
CA ASN A 132 -1.74 5.01 -28.87
C ASN A 132 -2.31 5.76 -27.66
N ARG A 133 -3.26 5.15 -26.96
CA ARG A 133 -3.80 5.69 -25.71
C ARG A 133 -2.83 5.43 -24.56
N THR A 134 -2.33 6.49 -23.95
CA THR A 134 -1.56 6.42 -22.70
C THR A 134 -2.47 6.81 -21.55
N TYR A 135 -2.78 5.83 -20.68
CA TYR A 135 -3.61 6.07 -19.49
C TYR A 135 -2.83 6.81 -18.42
N VAL A 136 -3.51 7.75 -17.77
CA VAL A 136 -2.99 8.56 -16.66
C VAL A 136 -3.86 8.37 -15.43
N PRO A 137 -3.32 8.61 -14.22
CA PRO A 137 -4.14 8.75 -13.02
C PRO A 137 -5.23 9.80 -13.23
N LYS A 138 -6.38 9.59 -12.59
CA LYS A 138 -7.52 10.50 -12.73
C LYS A 138 -7.14 11.86 -12.16
N GLN A 139 -7.39 12.89 -12.93
CA GLN A 139 -7.09 14.27 -12.59
C GLN A 139 -8.16 14.81 -11.63
N PRO A 140 -7.80 15.66 -10.66
CA PRO A 140 -8.78 16.39 -9.86
C PRO A 140 -9.68 17.22 -10.79
N PHE A 141 -10.95 17.38 -10.40
CA PHE A 141 -11.85 18.30 -11.09
C PHE A 141 -11.24 19.70 -11.04
N ARG A 142 -11.18 20.36 -12.21
CA ARG A 142 -10.73 21.74 -12.34
C ARG A 142 -11.91 22.69 -12.15
#